data_AF-A0A183CQI3-F1
#
_entry.id   AF-A0A183CQI3-F1
#
_cell.length_a   1.000
_cell.length_b   1.000
_cell.length_c   1.000
_cell.angle_alpha   90.00
_cell.angle_beta   90.00
_cell.angle_gamma   90.00
#
_symmetry.space_group_name_H-M   'P 1'
#
loop_
_entity.id
_entity.type
_entity.pdbx_description
1 polymer ?
#
loop_
_entity_poly.entity_id
_entity_poly.type
_entity_poly.pdbx_seq_one_letter_code
_entity_poly.pdbx_strand_id
1 'polypeptide(L)'
;WSPELGRNLAQQFNLTIKELPTSEVLPLMRMIDQHLRQHGKEIKNLDLWLSWVNKILHVHSAYLATVPDLTSHIGLIAEWMERRVQHLDKLFQLQGKLSFMLSSLPSQSEQWRARDEPPMMVFGADESQMIDQD
;
A
#
# COMPACT_ATOMS: atom_id res chain seq x y z
N TRP A 1 15.63 8.34 -0.48
CA TRP A 1 14.89 9.03 -1.55
C TRP A 1 13.84 9.91 -0.88
N SER A 2 13.92 11.22 -1.08
CA SER A 2 13.03 12.18 -0.40
C SER A 2 11.75 12.40 -1.21
N PRO A 3 10.57 12.48 -0.59
CA PRO A 3 9.28 12.61 -1.28
C PRO A 3 9.18 13.89 -2.13
N GLU A 4 9.87 14.97 -1.74
CA GLU A 4 9.89 16.23 -2.48
C GLU A 4 10.55 16.10 -3.86
N LEU A 5 11.59 15.28 -4.00
CA LEU A 5 12.28 15.06 -5.27
C LEU A 5 11.38 14.27 -6.24
N GLY A 6 10.62 13.30 -5.73
CA GLY A 6 9.67 12.53 -6.53
C GLY A 6 8.55 13.39 -7.10
N ARG A 7 8.04 14.37 -6.33
CA ARG A 7 7.01 15.32 -6.79
C ARG A 7 7.55 16.24 -7.89
N ASN A 8 8.77 16.75 -7.74
CA ASN A 8 9.37 17.64 -8.74
C ASN A 8 9.63 16.90 -10.06
N LEU A 9 10.15 15.67 -10.00
CA LEU A 9 10.37 14.82 -11.18
C LEU A 9 9.05 14.48 -11.89
N ALA A 10 7.98 14.21 -11.14
CA ALA A 10 6.65 13.98 -11.73
C ALA A 10 6.14 15.23 -12.49
N GLN A 11 6.35 16.43 -11.93
CA GLN A 11 5.97 17.68 -12.58
C GLN A 11 6.79 17.95 -13.85
N GLN A 12 8.11 17.78 -13.79
CA GLN A 12 8.99 17.95 -14.95
C GLN A 12 8.62 16.99 -16.07
N PHE A 13 8.43 15.71 -15.75
CA PHE A 13 8.06 14.70 -16.74
C PHE A 13 6.69 14.98 -17.39
N ASN A 14 5.73 15.50 -16.62
CA ASN A 14 4.43 15.91 -17.16
C ASN A 14 4.54 17.04 -18.20
N LEU A 15 5.50 17.95 -18.05
CA LEU A 15 5.80 18.99 -19.04
C LEU A 15 6.48 18.36 -20.25
N THR A 16 7.47 17.50 -20.02
CA THR A 16 8.20 16.80 -21.09
C THR A 16 7.29 15.95 -21.98
N ILE A 17 6.31 15.21 -21.43
CA ILE A 17 5.37 14.42 -22.25
C ILE A 17 4.54 15.32 -23.18
N LYS A 18 4.15 16.51 -22.72
CA LYS A 18 3.32 17.42 -23.51
C LYS A 18 4.08 17.99 -24.70
N GLU A 19 5.38 18.20 -24.54
CA GLU A 19 6.27 18.72 -25.58
C GLU A 19 6.90 17.61 -26.45
N LEU A 20 6.69 16.34 -26.08
CA LEU A 20 7.28 15.21 -26.78
C LEU A 20 6.65 15.05 -28.18
N PRO A 21 7.46 14.94 -29.25
CA PRO A 21 6.95 14.64 -30.57
C PRO A 21 6.33 13.25 -30.60
N THR A 22 5.25 13.14 -31.39
CA THR A 22 4.42 11.94 -31.48
C THR A 22 5.19 10.68 -31.91
N SER A 23 6.28 10.83 -32.68
CA SER A 23 7.17 9.74 -33.10
C SER A 23 7.88 9.03 -31.95
N GLU A 24 8.17 9.76 -30.86
CA GLU A 24 8.94 9.25 -29.72
C GLU A 24 8.06 8.63 -28.62
N VAL A 25 6.74 8.76 -28.74
CA VAL A 25 5.78 8.23 -27.76
C VAL A 25 5.84 6.71 -27.70
N LEU A 26 5.89 6.04 -28.86
CA LEU A 26 5.86 4.58 -28.94
C LEU A 26 7.18 3.92 -28.46
N PRO A 27 8.38 4.41 -28.82
CA PRO A 27 9.63 3.96 -28.20
C PRO A 27 9.64 4.11 -26.67
N LEU A 28 9.15 5.25 -26.17
CA LEU A 28 9.10 5.51 -24.74
C LEU A 28 8.15 4.54 -24.01
N MET A 29 6.98 4.27 -24.60
CA MET A 29 6.03 3.29 -24.08
C MET A 29 6.64 1.87 -24.02
N ARG A 30 7.38 1.47 -25.05
CA ARG A 30 8.11 0.18 -25.09
C ARG A 30 9.17 0.09 -24.01
N MET A 31 9.92 1.16 -23.80
CA MET A 31 10.95 1.21 -22.78
C MET A 31 10.34 1.07 -21.37
N ILE A 32 9.18 1.71 -21.12
CA ILE A 32 8.46 1.56 -19.85
C ILE A 32 7.96 0.13 -19.66
N ASP A 33 7.33 -0.48 -20.67
CA ASP A 33 6.87 -1.88 -20.60
C ASP A 33 8.03 -2.83 -20.28
N GLN A 34 9.15 -2.69 -21.01
CA GLN A 34 10.35 -3.49 -20.76
C GLN A 34 10.87 -3.29 -19.33
N HIS A 35 10.94 -2.05 -18.86
CA HIS A 35 11.42 -1.73 -17.52
C HIS A 35 10.52 -2.33 -16.42
N LEU A 36 9.20 -2.19 -16.56
CA LEU A 36 8.21 -2.77 -15.62
C LEU A 36 8.32 -4.30 -15.57
N ARG A 37 8.52 -4.95 -16.72
CA ARG A 37 8.65 -6.41 -16.82
C ARG A 37 9.95 -6.92 -16.22
N GLN A 38 11.08 -6.29 -16.55
CA GLN A 38 12.41 -6.74 -16.13
C GLN A 38 12.67 -6.47 -14.65
N HIS A 39 12.31 -5.29 -14.17
CA HIS A 39 12.69 -4.84 -12.84
C HIS A 39 11.54 -4.84 -11.83
N GLY A 40 10.33 -5.19 -12.24
CA GLY A 40 9.10 -4.96 -11.48
C GLY A 40 9.11 -5.24 -9.98
N LYS A 41 9.85 -6.26 -9.51
CA LYS A 41 9.91 -6.63 -8.08
C LYS A 41 10.78 -5.67 -7.25
N GLU A 42 11.73 -5.00 -7.88
CA GLU A 42 12.73 -4.13 -7.26
C GLU A 42 12.51 -2.64 -7.58
N ILE A 43 11.45 -2.30 -8.33
CA ILE A 43 11.15 -0.92 -8.71
C ILE A 43 10.81 -0.12 -7.46
N LYS A 44 11.77 0.69 -7.02
CA LYS A 44 11.54 1.81 -6.11
C LYS A 44 10.78 2.87 -6.92
N ASN A 45 9.61 3.29 -6.43
CA ASN A 45 8.71 4.29 -7.05
C ASN A 45 7.84 3.78 -8.21
N LEU A 46 7.22 2.60 -8.06
CA LEU A 46 6.27 2.07 -9.06
C LEU A 46 5.15 3.08 -9.39
N ASP A 47 4.66 3.82 -8.40
CA ASP A 47 3.60 4.83 -8.56
C ASP A 47 3.97 5.93 -9.57
N LEU A 48 5.26 6.32 -9.62
CA LEU A 48 5.76 7.32 -10.57
C LEU A 48 5.67 6.79 -12.00
N TRP A 49 6.16 5.57 -12.23
CA TRP A 49 6.12 4.93 -13.55
C TRP A 49 4.68 4.70 -14.03
N LEU A 50 3.77 4.31 -13.15
CA LEU A 50 2.36 4.16 -13.49
C LEU A 50 1.69 5.52 -13.79
N SER A 51 2.04 6.57 -13.04
CA SER A 51 1.59 7.94 -13.34
C SER A 51 2.08 8.40 -14.70
N TRP A 52 3.27 7.99 -15.12
CA TRP A 52 3.85 8.31 -16.42
C TRP A 52 3.08 7.64 -17.55
N VAL A 53 2.82 6.33 -17.43
CA VAL A 53 1.99 5.58 -18.40
C VAL A 53 0.61 6.23 -18.53
N ASN A 54 -0.05 6.51 -17.41
CA ASN A 54 -1.36 7.15 -17.41
C ASN A 54 -1.33 8.51 -18.12
N LYS A 55 -0.27 9.32 -17.90
CA LYS A 55 -0.14 10.62 -18.55
C LYS A 55 0.04 10.50 -20.06
N ILE A 56 0.86 9.56 -20.52
CA ILE A 56 1.09 9.29 -21.95
C ILE A 56 -0.22 8.91 -22.63
N LEU A 57 -0.96 7.97 -22.03
CA LEU A 57 -2.26 7.54 -22.52
C LEU A 57 -3.24 8.71 -22.64
N HIS A 58 -3.23 9.64 -21.68
CA HIS A 58 -4.14 10.77 -21.68
C HIS A 58 -3.78 11.83 -22.73
N VAL A 59 -2.51 12.22 -22.81
CA VAL A 59 -2.03 13.29 -23.70
C VAL A 59 -2.01 12.84 -25.16
N HIS A 60 -1.55 11.61 -25.41
CA HIS A 60 -1.34 11.11 -26.77
C HIS A 60 -2.45 10.16 -27.23
N SER A 61 -3.59 10.10 -26.52
CA SER A 61 -4.73 9.20 -26.80
C SER A 61 -5.16 9.18 -28.27
N ALA A 62 -5.26 10.35 -28.91
CA ALA A 62 -5.68 10.47 -30.31
C ALA A 62 -4.70 9.81 -31.28
N TYR A 63 -3.39 9.98 -31.07
CA TYR A 63 -2.36 9.31 -31.86
C TYR A 63 -2.34 7.81 -31.57
N LEU A 64 -2.38 7.46 -30.29
CA LEU A 64 -2.33 6.09 -29.80
C LEU A 64 -3.48 5.25 -30.37
N ALA A 65 -4.68 5.82 -30.53
CA ALA A 65 -5.82 5.17 -31.17
C ALA A 65 -5.61 4.84 -32.66
N THR A 66 -4.67 5.52 -33.34
CA THR A 66 -4.35 5.26 -34.76
C THR A 66 -3.27 4.19 -34.96
N VAL A 67 -2.59 3.77 -33.90
CA VAL A 67 -1.48 2.81 -33.96
C VAL A 67 -2.00 1.40 -33.64
N PRO A 68 -1.99 0.44 -34.60
CA PRO A 68 -2.59 -0.88 -34.41
C PRO A 68 -1.82 -1.78 -33.42
N ASP A 69 -0.52 -1.58 -33.24
CA ASP A 69 0.35 -2.39 -32.36
C ASP A 69 0.31 -1.94 -30.89
N LEU A 70 -0.35 -0.82 -30.60
CA LEU A 70 -0.38 -0.25 -29.27
C LEU A 70 -1.23 -1.07 -28.29
N THR A 71 -2.33 -1.65 -28.77
CA THR A 71 -3.22 -2.49 -27.97
C THR A 71 -2.47 -3.67 -27.35
N SER A 72 -1.49 -4.21 -28.07
CA SER A 72 -0.59 -5.26 -27.57
C SER A 72 0.23 -4.75 -26.37
N HIS A 73 0.94 -3.64 -26.53
CA HIS A 73 1.80 -3.07 -25.49
C HIS A 73 1.04 -2.62 -24.25
N ILE A 74 -0.13 -1.98 -24.42
CA ILE A 74 -0.99 -1.60 -23.28
C ILE A 74 -1.55 -2.84 -22.60
N GLY A 75 -1.99 -3.84 -23.37
CA GLY A 75 -2.47 -5.11 -22.84
C GLY A 75 -1.40 -5.83 -22.02
N LEU A 76 -0.14 -5.78 -22.47
CA LEU A 76 1.01 -6.32 -21.76
C LEU A 76 1.28 -5.62 -20.42
N ILE A 77 1.16 -4.30 -20.35
CA ILE A 77 1.29 -3.56 -19.08
C ILE A 77 0.09 -3.86 -18.16
N ALA A 78 -1.13 -3.94 -18.71
CA ALA A 78 -2.34 -4.25 -17.96
C ALA A 78 -2.29 -5.67 -17.37
N GLU A 79 -1.89 -6.67 -18.15
CA GLU A 79 -1.72 -8.04 -17.67
C GLU A 79 -0.66 -8.13 -16.57
N TRP A 80 0.44 -7.38 -16.71
CA TRP A 80 1.47 -7.30 -15.67
C TRP A 80 0.91 -6.69 -14.37
N MET A 81 0.08 -5.63 -14.46
CA MET A 81 -0.58 -5.04 -13.30
C MET A 81 -1.57 -6.01 -12.65
N GLU A 82 -2.37 -6.73 -13.45
CA GLU A 82 -3.32 -7.72 -12.95
C GLU A 82 -2.61 -8.81 -12.12
N ARG A 83 -1.51 -9.37 -12.64
CA ARG A 83 -0.68 -10.36 -11.93
C ARG A 83 -0.11 -9.82 -10.60
N ARG A 84 0.11 -8.50 -10.49
CA ARG A 84 0.60 -7.87 -9.24
C ARG A 84 -0.48 -7.82 -8.17
N VAL A 85 -1.71 -7.55 -8.57
CA VAL A 85 -2.85 -7.38 -7.65
C VAL A 85 -3.50 -8.72 -7.31
N GLN A 86 -3.32 -9.75 -8.14
CA GLN A 86 -3.94 -11.08 -7.99
C GLN A 86 -3.73 -11.77 -6.64
N HIS A 87 -2.67 -11.41 -5.89
CA HIS A 87 -2.37 -11.98 -4.57
C HIS A 87 -2.57 -11.01 -3.41
N LEU A 88 -3.07 -9.81 -3.68
CA LEU A 88 -3.22 -8.76 -2.69
C LEU A 88 -4.23 -9.14 -1.60
N ASP A 89 -5.33 -9.82 -1.96
CA ASP A 89 -6.32 -10.31 -0.98
C ASP A 89 -5.72 -11.28 0.02
N LYS A 90 -4.88 -12.22 -0.44
CA LYS A 90 -4.20 -13.18 0.44
C LYS A 90 -3.19 -12.48 1.35
N LEU A 91 -2.51 -11.45 0.84
CA LEU A 91 -1.60 -10.63 1.63
C LEU A 91 -2.33 -9.83 2.70
N PHE A 92 -3.48 -9.23 2.38
CA PHE A 92 -4.30 -8.52 3.38
C PHE A 92 -4.84 -9.47 4.45
N GLN A 93 -5.30 -10.66 4.07
CA GLN A 93 -5.71 -11.67 5.04
C GLN A 93 -4.55 -12.07 5.97
N LEU A 94 -3.35 -12.27 5.41
CA LEU A 94 -2.16 -12.59 6.20
C LEU A 94 -1.77 -11.43 7.13
N GLN A 95 -1.77 -10.20 6.63
CA GLN A 95 -1.52 -8.99 7.42
C GLN A 95 -2.52 -8.88 8.57
N GLY A 96 -3.81 -9.11 8.31
CA GLY A 96 -4.85 -9.09 9.33
C GLY A 96 -4.61 -10.15 10.42
N LYS A 97 -4.27 -11.39 10.03
CA LYS A 97 -3.92 -12.46 10.97
C LYS A 97 -2.67 -12.12 11.80
N LEU A 98 -1.62 -11.59 11.17
CA LEU A 98 -0.40 -11.18 11.86
C LEU A 98 -0.67 -10.02 12.82
N SER A 99 -1.41 -9.00 12.39
CA SER A 99 -1.79 -7.88 13.24
C SER A 99 -2.63 -8.33 14.43
N PHE A 100 -3.56 -9.27 14.20
CA PHE A 100 -4.35 -9.87 15.27
C PHE A 100 -3.47 -10.61 16.26
N MET A 101 -2.56 -11.49 15.79
CA MET A 101 -1.60 -12.20 16.66
C MET A 101 -0.70 -11.26 17.46
N LEU A 102 -0.23 -10.18 16.83
CA LEU A 102 0.59 -9.15 17.50
C LEU A 102 -0.22 -8.39 18.56
N SER A 103 -1.49 -8.10 18.29
CA SER A 103 -2.38 -7.46 19.27
C SER A 103 -2.81 -8.41 20.40
N SER A 104 -2.91 -9.72 20.11
CA SER A 104 -3.23 -10.77 21.07
C SER A 104 -2.01 -11.31 21.81
N LEU A 105 -0.84 -10.69 21.62
CA LEU A 105 0.25 -10.72 22.59
C LEU A 105 0.01 -9.53 23.53
N PRO A 106 -0.94 -9.60 24.50
CA PRO A 106 -0.84 -8.70 25.63
C PRO A 106 0.55 -8.89 26.19
N SER A 107 1.24 -7.78 26.50
CA SER A 107 2.44 -7.73 27.32
C SER A 107 2.48 -8.97 28.20
N GLN A 108 3.23 -10.00 27.81
CA GLN A 108 3.24 -11.26 28.58
C GLN A 108 3.59 -10.90 30.04
N SER A 109 4.40 -9.86 30.21
CA SER A 109 4.73 -9.16 31.46
C SER A 109 3.55 -8.64 32.30
N GLU A 110 2.43 -8.21 31.73
CA GLU A 110 1.25 -7.72 32.49
C GLU A 110 0.32 -8.87 32.89
N GLN A 111 0.18 -9.90 32.05
CA GLN A 111 -0.66 -11.05 32.35
C GLN A 111 -0.04 -11.98 33.42
N TRP A 112 1.30 -12.06 33.50
CA TRP A 112 1.98 -12.70 34.66
C TRP A 112 1.81 -11.87 35.94
N ARG A 113 1.95 -10.54 35.86
CA ARG A 113 1.75 -9.65 37.02
C ARG A 113 0.35 -9.72 37.62
N ALA A 114 -0.69 -9.82 36.78
CA ALA A 114 -2.07 -9.96 37.24
C ALA A 114 -2.39 -11.34 37.84
N ARG A 115 -1.58 -12.37 37.58
CA ARG A 115 -1.73 -13.72 38.19
C ARG A 115 -1.05 -13.83 39.54
N ASP A 116 0.01 -13.04 39.76
CA ASP A 116 0.79 -13.06 41.01
C ASP A 116 0.23 -12.10 42.07
N GLU A 117 -0.76 -11.27 41.74
CA GLU A 117 -1.42 -10.40 42.72
C GLU A 117 -2.53 -11.19 43.46
N PRO A 118 -2.35 -11.52 44.76
CA PRO A 118 -3.36 -12.27 45.49
C PRO A 118 -4.66 -11.45 45.60
N PRO A 119 -5.83 -12.09 45.52
CA PRO A 119 -7.11 -11.38 45.59
C PRO A 119 -7.19 -10.57 46.89
N MET A 120 -7.31 -9.25 46.74
CA MET A 120 -7.45 -8.34 47.86
C MET A 120 -8.82 -8.60 48.53
N MET A 121 -8.79 -9.27 49.69
CA MET A 121 -9.98 -9.40 50.53
C MET A 121 -10.32 -8.02 51.10
N VAL A 122 -11.30 -7.36 50.48
CA VAL A 122 -11.97 -6.20 51.07
C VAL A 122 -12.92 -6.73 52.14
N PHE A 123 -12.47 -6.75 53.39
CA PHE A 123 -13.38 -6.89 54.52
C PHE A 123 -14.21 -5.61 54.59
N GLY A 124 -15.46 -5.68 54.14
CA GLY A 124 -16.46 -4.70 54.52
C GLY A 124 -16.64 -4.80 56.03
N ALA A 125 -16.14 -3.81 56.77
CA ALA A 125 -16.52 -3.62 58.16
C ALA A 125 -18.00 -3.24 58.14
N ASP A 126 -18.87 -4.25 58.21
CA ASP A 126 -20.25 -4.05 58.61
C ASP A 126 -20.20 -3.70 60.10
N GLU A 127 -20.10 -2.40 60.38
CA GLU A 127 -20.40 -1.82 61.68
C GLU A 127 -21.89 -2.04 61.97
N SER A 128 -22.26 -3.29 62.26
CA SER A 128 -23.53 -3.62 62.89
C SER A 128 -23.46 -3.12 64.34
N GLN A 129 -23.78 -1.84 64.53
CA GLN A 129 -24.16 -1.25 65.80
C GLN A 129 -25.31 -2.08 66.39
N MET A 130 -25.00 -2.96 67.34
CA MET A 130 -25.99 -3.56 68.22
C MET A 130 -26.44 -2.48 69.21
N ILE A 131 -27.53 -1.80 68.87
CA ILE A 131 -28.37 -1.10 69.82
C ILE A 131 -29.27 -2.17 70.44
N ASP A 132 -29.10 -2.45 71.74
CA ASP A 132 -30.21 -2.88 72.57
C ASP A 132 -30.00 -2.30 73.98
N GLN A 133 -30.96 -1.50 74.40
CA GLN A 133 -30.98 -0.67 75.59
C GLN A 133 -32.17 -1.17 76.43
N ASP A 134 -31.91 -1.68 77.63
CA ASP A 134 -32.91 -1.87 78.70
C ASP A 134 -32.38 -1.21 79.98
#